data_AF-A0A9E3YG25-F1
#
_entry.id   AF-A0A9E3YG25-F1
#
_cell.length_a   1.000
_cell.length_b   1.000
_cell.length_c   1.000
_cell.angle_alpha   90.00
_cell.angle_beta   90.00
_cell.angle_gamma   90.00
#
_symmetry.space_group_name_H-M   'P 1'
#
loop_
_entity.id
_entity.type
_entity.pdbx_description
1 polymer ?
#
loop_
_entity_poly.entity_id
_entity_poly.type
_entity_poly.pdbx_seq_one_letter_code
_entity_poly.pdbx_strand_id
1 'polypeptide(L)'
;VGTLDSEHRMQFYGTVHEGGLHHHDFALAEVPTLPEPTQKWSMFGGTSAIGHIAITYPDRESWLEQVEFLKENGVPMNLRLDHGMTHSMYVNDPNGYGVEVLYELPREVWEHDINGALNHAVPYPEDQILEDNTDYTTDFQPRDRARDRA
;
A
#
# COMPACT_ATOMS: atom_id res chain seq x y z
N VAL A 1 21.18 -7.70 -10.71
CA VAL A 1 21.11 -6.52 -11.60
C VAL A 1 21.16 -7.02 -13.03
N GLY A 2 20.08 -6.84 -13.77
CA GLY A 2 20.08 -7.03 -15.22
C GLY A 2 20.33 -5.70 -15.93
N THR A 3 20.63 -5.74 -17.22
CA THR A 3 20.86 -4.55 -18.04
C THR A 3 19.96 -4.63 -19.25
N LEU A 4 19.18 -3.57 -19.52
CA LEU A 4 18.40 -3.49 -20.75
C LEU A 4 19.33 -3.22 -21.94
N ASP A 5 20.32 -2.35 -21.71
CA ASP A 5 21.43 -2.02 -22.59
C ASP A 5 22.64 -1.57 -21.73
N SER A 6 23.70 -1.05 -22.36
CA SER A 6 24.91 -0.62 -21.66
C SER A 6 24.72 0.60 -20.73
N GLU A 7 23.59 1.31 -20.83
CA GLU A 7 23.33 2.56 -20.13
C GLU A 7 22.20 2.44 -19.09
N HIS A 8 21.29 1.46 -19.25
CA HIS A 8 20.12 1.30 -18.40
C HIS A 8 20.20 0.06 -17.51
N ARG A 9 20.35 0.29 -16.21
CA ARG A 9 20.37 -0.75 -15.18
C ARG A 9 18.95 -1.11 -14.76
N MET A 10 18.72 -2.40 -14.54
CA MET A 10 17.45 -2.92 -14.06
C MET A 10 17.62 -3.86 -12.86
N GLN A 11 16.64 -3.82 -11.97
CA GLN A 11 16.47 -4.81 -10.91
C GLN A 11 15.13 -5.49 -11.06
N PHE A 12 15.12 -6.80 -10.85
CA PHE A 12 13.95 -7.65 -11.02
C PHE A 12 13.64 -8.32 -9.69
N TYR A 13 12.37 -8.30 -9.31
CA TYR A 13 11.88 -8.85 -8.06
C TYR A 13 10.73 -9.82 -8.36
N GLY A 14 10.68 -10.90 -7.58
CA GLY A 14 9.58 -11.85 -7.58
C GLY A 14 8.84 -11.80 -6.25
N THR A 15 7.55 -12.08 -6.28
CA THR A 15 6.72 -12.31 -5.09
C THR A 15 6.67 -13.81 -4.75
N VAL A 16 6.00 -14.14 -3.65
CA VAL A 16 5.72 -15.53 -3.29
C VAL A 16 4.65 -16.09 -4.23
N HIS A 17 4.87 -17.29 -4.79
CA HIS A 17 3.95 -17.95 -5.73
C HIS A 17 3.78 -19.43 -5.38
N GLU A 18 2.55 -19.96 -5.48
CA GLU A 18 2.24 -21.39 -5.26
C GLU A 18 2.52 -22.25 -6.52
N GLY A 19 3.78 -22.24 -6.99
CA GLY A 19 4.26 -23.26 -7.95
C GLY A 19 4.26 -22.89 -9.44
N GLY A 20 4.48 -21.62 -9.78
CA GLY A 20 4.78 -21.16 -11.16
C GLY A 20 6.16 -20.52 -11.28
N LEU A 21 6.85 -20.71 -12.41
CA LEU A 21 8.08 -19.95 -12.71
C LEU A 21 7.70 -18.68 -13.46
N HIS A 22 7.82 -17.54 -12.80
CA HIS A 22 7.73 -16.21 -13.40
C HIS A 22 9.13 -15.61 -13.54
N HIS A 23 9.39 -14.89 -14.62
CA HIS A 23 10.68 -14.23 -14.83
C HIS A 23 10.87 -13.04 -13.86
N HIS A 24 9.81 -12.29 -13.57
CA HIS A 24 9.70 -11.25 -12.52
C HIS A 24 8.23 -10.84 -12.36
N ASP A 25 7.90 -10.23 -11.22
CA ASP A 25 6.62 -9.55 -10.98
C ASP A 25 6.79 -8.03 -10.99
N PHE A 26 7.91 -7.56 -10.44
CA PHE A 26 8.30 -6.16 -10.46
C PHE A 26 9.66 -5.99 -11.12
N ALA A 27 9.79 -4.96 -11.95
CA ALA A 27 11.05 -4.53 -12.53
C ALA A 27 11.23 -3.04 -12.29
N LEU A 28 12.36 -2.66 -11.72
CA LEU A 28 12.76 -1.26 -11.55
C LEU A 28 13.85 -0.95 -12.56
N ALA A 29 13.61 0.05 -13.41
CA ALA A 29 14.58 0.57 -14.36
C ALA A 29 15.15 1.89 -13.85
N GLU A 30 16.47 2.04 -13.91
CA GLU A 30 17.12 3.30 -13.63
C GLU A 30 16.87 4.27 -14.79
N VAL A 31 16.27 5.42 -14.48
CA VAL A 31 15.99 6.50 -15.44
C VAL A 31 16.64 7.78 -14.89
N PRO A 32 17.87 8.12 -15.31
CA PRO A 32 18.63 9.25 -14.76
C PRO A 32 17.99 10.63 -15.02
N THR A 33 17.02 10.70 -15.93
CA THR A 33 16.33 11.92 -16.35
C THR A 33 14.98 12.12 -15.68
N LEU A 34 14.64 11.31 -14.67
CA LEU A 34 13.42 11.50 -13.89
C LEU A 34 13.41 12.90 -13.23
N PRO A 35 12.25 13.59 -13.24
CA PRO A 35 12.12 14.84 -12.51
C PRO A 35 12.28 14.59 -11.00
N GLU A 36 12.62 15.65 -10.27
CA GLU A 36 12.67 15.60 -8.81
C GLU A 36 11.31 15.13 -8.24
N PRO A 37 11.33 14.26 -7.21
CA PRO A 37 10.11 13.79 -6.57
C PRO A 37 9.31 14.95 -5.98
N THR A 38 7.98 14.82 -5.99
CA THR A 38 7.11 15.75 -5.27
C THR A 38 7.35 15.61 -3.77
N GLN A 39 7.76 16.70 -3.10
CA GLN A 39 8.15 16.64 -1.68
C GLN A 39 7.00 16.35 -0.72
N LYS A 40 5.74 16.58 -1.12
CA LYS A 40 4.57 16.39 -0.26
C LYS A 40 3.71 15.26 -0.79
N TRP A 41 3.52 14.21 0.01
CA TRP A 41 2.57 13.16 -0.29
C TRP A 41 1.14 13.71 -0.37
N SER A 42 0.37 13.18 -1.31
CA SER A 42 -1.07 13.37 -1.38
C SER A 42 -1.71 12.13 -1.99
N MET A 43 -2.77 11.62 -1.36
CA MET A 43 -3.57 10.51 -1.91
C MET A 43 -4.21 10.87 -3.26
N PHE A 44 -4.58 12.15 -3.45
CA PHE A 44 -5.20 12.65 -4.67
C PHE A 44 -4.55 13.97 -5.12
N GLY A 45 -4.52 14.23 -6.43
CA GLY A 45 -4.03 15.50 -6.97
C GLY A 45 -2.51 15.63 -7.08
N GLY A 46 -1.78 14.51 -6.98
CA GLY A 46 -0.38 14.44 -7.41
C GLY A 46 -0.22 14.55 -8.92
N THR A 47 1.01 14.74 -9.39
CA THR A 47 1.36 14.80 -10.82
C THR A 47 1.59 13.43 -11.45
N SER A 48 1.61 12.37 -10.64
CA SER A 48 1.77 10.99 -11.12
C SER A 48 0.50 10.49 -11.80
N ALA A 49 0.65 9.85 -12.96
CA ALA A 49 -0.45 9.18 -13.65
C ALA A 49 -0.93 7.91 -12.92
N ILE A 50 -0.05 7.29 -12.13
CA ILE A 50 -0.36 6.13 -11.27
C ILE A 50 -0.30 6.61 -9.82
N GLY A 51 -1.41 6.50 -9.09
CA GLY A 51 -1.50 6.96 -7.70
C GLY A 51 -0.58 6.17 -6.77
N HIS A 52 -0.68 4.84 -6.82
CA HIS A 52 0.21 3.92 -6.12
C HIS A 52 0.16 2.53 -6.76
N ILE A 53 1.12 1.69 -6.40
CA ILE A 53 1.02 0.22 -6.52
C ILE A 53 0.73 -0.36 -5.13
N ALA A 54 -0.06 -1.43 -5.07
CA ALA A 54 -0.35 -2.15 -3.83
C ALA A 54 0.37 -3.50 -3.81
N ILE A 55 1.00 -3.82 -2.68
CA ILE A 55 1.73 -5.07 -2.43
C ILE A 55 1.08 -5.76 -1.24
N THR A 56 0.44 -6.89 -1.51
CA THR A 56 -0.22 -7.72 -0.51
C THR A 56 0.78 -8.65 0.16
N TYR A 57 0.79 -8.64 1.49
CA TYR A 57 1.54 -9.57 2.32
C TYR A 57 0.69 -10.81 2.64
N PRO A 58 1.32 -11.97 2.88
CA PRO A 58 0.59 -13.24 3.05
C PRO A 58 -0.37 -13.23 4.24
N ASP A 59 0.01 -12.54 5.31
CA ASP A 59 -0.73 -12.47 6.56
C ASP A 59 -0.40 -11.18 7.33
N ARG A 60 -1.18 -10.95 8.39
CA ARG A 60 -1.04 -9.82 9.31
C ARG A 60 0.34 -9.72 9.95
N GLU A 61 0.93 -10.85 10.32
CA GLU A 61 2.22 -10.88 11.02
C GLU A 61 3.33 -10.39 10.10
N SER A 62 3.41 -10.95 8.89
CA SER A 62 4.35 -10.55 7.84
C SER A 62 4.19 -9.08 7.45
N TRP A 63 2.94 -8.60 7.40
CA TRP A 63 2.66 -7.20 7.13
C TRP A 63 3.12 -6.27 8.26
N LEU A 64 2.84 -6.60 9.53
CA LEU A 64 3.30 -5.82 10.68
C LEU A 64 4.83 -5.76 10.76
N GLU A 65 5.50 -6.89 10.55
CA GLU A 65 6.97 -6.95 10.47
C GLU A 65 7.52 -6.03 9.38
N GLN A 66 6.87 -5.98 8.21
CA GLN A 66 7.27 -5.07 7.16
C GLN A 66 7.05 -3.60 7.53
N VAL A 67 5.89 -3.25 8.10
CA VAL A 67 5.59 -1.87 8.50
C VAL A 67 6.58 -1.39 9.56
N GLU A 68 6.90 -2.25 10.54
CA GLU A 68 7.93 -1.98 11.54
C GLU A 68 9.30 -1.77 10.89
N PHE A 69 9.72 -2.67 10.00
CA PHE A 69 10.97 -2.53 9.26
C PHE A 69 11.06 -1.20 8.49
N LEU A 70 10.01 -0.81 7.76
CA LEU A 70 9.99 0.45 7.02
C LEU A 70 10.13 1.65 7.97
N LYS A 71 9.39 1.63 9.08
CA LYS A 71 9.45 2.67 10.12
C LYS A 71 10.84 2.79 10.72
N GLU A 72 11.48 1.68 11.10
CA GLU A 72 12.83 1.66 11.68
C GLU A 72 13.90 2.17 10.71
N ASN A 73 13.69 1.98 9.41
CA ASN A 73 14.57 2.50 8.36
C ASN A 73 14.27 3.96 7.98
N GLY A 74 13.38 4.64 8.72
CA GLY A 74 13.08 6.06 8.52
C GLY A 74 12.24 6.36 7.28
N VAL A 75 11.52 5.37 6.74
CA VAL A 75 10.56 5.60 5.66
C VAL A 75 9.38 6.42 6.23
N PRO A 76 8.97 7.53 5.59
CA PRO A 76 7.79 8.27 6.01
C PRO A 76 6.51 7.41 5.92
N MET A 77 5.79 7.29 7.03
CA MET A 77 4.51 6.59 7.11
C MET A 77 3.40 7.59 6.78
N ASN A 78 2.98 7.64 5.50
CA ASN A 78 2.11 8.72 5.03
C ASN A 78 0.67 8.58 5.56
N LEU A 79 0.15 7.35 5.57
CA LEU A 79 -1.20 7.07 6.04
C LEU A 79 -1.35 5.58 6.39
N ARG A 80 -1.76 5.31 7.62
CA ARG A 80 -2.28 4.00 8.03
C ARG A 80 -3.81 4.04 7.94
N LEU A 81 -4.40 3.10 7.20
CA LEU A 81 -5.83 3.10 6.91
C LEU A 81 -6.40 1.67 7.00
N ASP A 82 -7.45 1.49 7.79
CA ASP A 82 -8.25 0.26 7.80
C ASP A 82 -9.38 0.39 6.80
N HIS A 83 -9.30 -0.37 5.71
CA HIS A 83 -10.40 -0.60 4.80
C HIS A 83 -11.27 -1.77 5.28
N GLY A 84 -12.45 -1.93 4.69
CA GLY A 84 -13.32 -3.05 5.07
C GLY A 84 -12.78 -4.42 4.63
N MET A 85 -11.82 -4.44 3.71
CA MET A 85 -11.27 -5.65 3.09
C MET A 85 -9.78 -5.83 3.37
N THR A 86 -9.07 -4.73 3.64
CA THR A 86 -7.62 -4.71 3.82
C THR A 86 -7.23 -3.76 4.94
N HIS A 87 -6.15 -4.09 5.63
CA HIS A 87 -5.46 -3.14 6.48
C HIS A 87 -4.20 -2.70 5.75
N SER A 88 -4.06 -1.38 5.59
CA SER A 88 -3.13 -0.78 4.63
C SER A 88 -2.23 0.26 5.28
N MET A 89 -0.98 0.32 4.82
CA MET A 89 -0.01 1.38 5.09
C MET A 89 0.48 1.98 3.77
N TYR A 90 0.29 3.28 3.61
CA TYR A 90 0.74 4.05 2.45
C TYR A 90 2.09 4.71 2.74
N VAL A 91 3.04 4.51 1.84
CA VAL A 91 4.38 5.12 1.85
C VAL A 91 4.72 5.67 0.45
N ASN A 92 5.86 6.33 0.32
CA ASN A 92 6.45 6.63 -0.98
C ASN A 92 7.77 5.88 -1.15
N ASP A 93 8.08 5.53 -2.39
CA ASP A 93 9.45 5.21 -2.76
C ASP A 93 10.34 6.48 -2.78
N PRO A 94 11.67 6.34 -2.92
CA PRO A 94 12.58 7.49 -2.97
C PRO A 94 12.34 8.45 -4.15
N ASN A 95 11.62 8.02 -5.19
CA ASN A 95 11.24 8.84 -6.35
C ASN A 95 9.82 9.45 -6.21
N GLY A 96 9.18 9.30 -5.04
CA GLY A 96 7.90 9.92 -4.75
C GLY A 96 6.70 9.16 -5.33
N TYR A 97 6.88 7.94 -5.84
CA TYR A 97 5.76 7.10 -6.26
C TYR A 97 5.09 6.46 -5.04
N GLY A 98 3.77 6.43 -5.03
CA GLY A 98 3.01 5.83 -3.94
C GLY A 98 3.17 4.32 -3.92
N VAL A 99 3.34 3.76 -2.72
CA VAL A 99 3.29 2.32 -2.47
C VAL A 99 2.33 2.08 -1.31
N GLU A 100 1.43 1.14 -1.49
CA GLU A 100 0.59 0.59 -0.43
C GLU A 100 1.11 -0.80 -0.07
N VAL A 101 1.44 -1.04 1.20
CA VAL A 101 1.62 -2.39 1.72
C VAL A 101 0.39 -2.76 2.54
N LEU A 102 -0.17 -3.92 2.27
CA LEU A 102 -1.43 -4.33 2.89
C LEU A 102 -1.44 -5.83 3.21
N TYR A 103 -2.38 -6.25 4.05
CA TYR A 103 -2.83 -7.65 4.09
C TYR A 103 -4.36 -7.70 3.97
N GLU A 104 -4.88 -8.82 3.46
CA GLU A 104 -6.33 -9.03 3.33
C GLU A 104 -6.95 -9.55 4.63
N LEU A 105 -8.14 -9.05 4.96
CA LEU A 105 -8.96 -9.58 6.04
C LEU A 105 -9.60 -10.90 5.61
N PRO A 106 -9.96 -11.79 6.56
CA PRO A 106 -10.72 -13.00 6.25
C PRO A 106 -11.94 -12.67 5.40
N ARG A 107 -12.16 -13.46 4.35
CA ARG A 107 -13.16 -13.17 3.30
C ARG A 107 -14.57 -13.00 3.87
N GLU A 108 -14.91 -13.78 4.88
CA GLU A 108 -16.19 -13.74 5.61
C GLU A 108 -16.47 -12.40 6.31
N VAL A 109 -15.45 -11.55 6.50
CA VAL A 109 -15.62 -10.21 7.09
C VAL A 109 -16.34 -9.26 6.14
N TRP A 110 -16.15 -9.42 4.83
CA TRP A 110 -16.54 -8.40 3.85
C TRP A 110 -17.34 -8.93 2.66
N GLU A 111 -17.34 -10.23 2.38
CA GLU A 111 -17.94 -10.75 1.14
C GLU A 111 -19.46 -10.57 1.05
N HIS A 112 -20.14 -10.41 2.18
CA HIS A 112 -21.59 -10.17 2.22
C HIS A 112 -21.98 -8.72 1.88
N ASP A 113 -21.06 -7.75 1.97
CA ASP A 113 -21.28 -6.36 1.59
C ASP A 113 -20.01 -5.73 1.01
N ILE A 114 -19.67 -6.15 -0.21
CA ILE A 114 -18.51 -5.66 -0.96
C ILE A 114 -18.55 -4.14 -1.13
N ASN A 115 -19.74 -3.56 -1.39
CA ASN A 115 -19.84 -2.12 -1.61
C ASN A 115 -19.60 -1.34 -0.32
N GLY A 116 -20.15 -1.80 0.80
CA GLY A 116 -19.86 -1.24 2.12
C GLY A 116 -18.37 -1.33 2.45
N ALA A 117 -17.76 -2.50 2.26
CA ALA A 117 -16.35 -2.73 2.53
C ALA A 117 -15.42 -1.82 1.72
N LEU A 118 -15.71 -1.63 0.42
CA LEU A 118 -14.99 -0.71 -0.47
C LEU A 118 -15.10 0.76 -0.05
N ASN A 119 -16.20 1.15 0.60
CA ASN A 119 -16.41 2.53 1.07
C ASN A 119 -15.97 2.73 2.52
N HIS A 120 -15.56 1.67 3.23
CA HIS A 120 -15.02 1.74 4.57
C HIS A 120 -13.55 2.20 4.53
N ALA A 121 -13.22 3.17 5.36
CA ALA A 121 -11.85 3.66 5.53
C ALA A 121 -11.77 4.43 6.85
N VAL A 122 -10.98 3.92 7.78
CA VAL A 122 -10.75 4.48 9.12
C VAL A 122 -9.25 4.71 9.32
N PRO A 123 -8.79 5.98 9.44
CA PRO A 123 -7.37 6.27 9.59
C PRO A 123 -6.89 5.98 11.03
N TYR A 124 -5.63 5.56 11.16
CA TYR A 124 -4.98 5.41 12.47
C TYR A 124 -4.20 6.67 12.87
N PRO A 125 -4.10 6.95 14.17
CA PRO A 125 -3.15 7.93 14.69
C PRO A 125 -1.69 7.56 14.36
N GLU A 126 -0.84 8.57 14.15
CA GLU A 126 0.58 8.38 13.81
C GLU A 126 1.37 7.61 14.89
N ASP A 127 0.99 7.75 16.15
CA ASP A 127 1.61 7.06 17.29
C ASP A 127 1.16 5.59 17.41
N GLN A 128 0.14 5.18 16.65
CA GLN A 128 -0.48 3.84 16.71
C GLN A 128 -0.32 3.05 15.41
N ILE A 129 0.58 3.44 14.51
CA ILE A 129 0.74 2.80 13.19
C ILE A 129 1.11 1.31 13.21
N LEU A 130 1.64 0.80 14.34
CA LEU A 130 1.95 -0.62 14.55
C LEU A 130 0.85 -1.36 15.31
N GLU A 131 -0.17 -0.65 15.78
CA GLU A 131 -1.35 -1.26 16.35
C GLU A 131 -2.25 -1.76 15.22
N ASP A 132 -2.89 -2.89 15.45
CA ASP A 132 -3.76 -3.50 14.46
C ASP A 132 -4.88 -4.28 15.16
N ASN A 133 -6.10 -3.74 15.08
CA ASN A 133 -7.28 -4.30 15.72
C ASN A 133 -7.91 -5.40 14.88
N THR A 134 -8.08 -6.60 15.46
CA THR A 134 -8.70 -7.74 14.78
C THR A 134 -10.18 -7.93 15.10
N ASP A 135 -10.79 -7.04 15.89
CA ASP A 135 -12.24 -6.96 16.06
C ASP A 135 -12.85 -6.25 14.83
N TYR A 136 -12.83 -6.96 13.70
CA TYR A 136 -13.15 -6.39 12.39
C TYR A 136 -14.58 -5.87 12.31
N THR A 137 -14.75 -4.72 11.64
CA THR A 137 -16.08 -4.23 11.28
C THR A 137 -16.66 -5.11 10.17
N THR A 138 -17.78 -5.76 10.44
CA THR A 138 -18.54 -6.54 9.43
C THR A 138 -19.84 -5.85 9.00
N ASP A 139 -20.23 -4.77 9.68
CA ASP A 139 -21.42 -3.98 9.36
C ASP A 139 -20.99 -2.61 8.86
N PHE A 140 -20.77 -2.52 7.54
CA PHE A 140 -20.32 -1.30 6.89
C PHE A 140 -21.48 -0.33 6.75
N GLN A 141 -21.69 0.49 7.78
CA GLN A 141 -22.69 1.55 7.72
C GLN A 141 -22.42 2.46 6.50
N PRO A 142 -23.45 2.86 5.73
CA PRO A 142 -23.27 3.76 4.60
C PRO A 142 -22.57 5.04 5.04
N ARG A 143 -21.46 5.42 4.37
CA ARG A 143 -20.80 6.70 4.62
C ARG A 143 -21.80 7.84 4.45
N ASP A 144 -22.08 8.55 5.54
CA ASP A 144 -22.90 9.76 5.55
C ASP A 144 -22.12 10.91 4.89
N ARG A 145 -22.17 10.97 3.55
CA ARG A 145 -21.46 11.97 2.74
C ARG A 145 -21.83 13.43 3.07
N ALA A 146 -22.85 13.66 3.89
CA ALA A 146 -23.22 15.00 4.37
C ALA A 146 -22.34 15.49 5.53
N ARG A 147 -21.74 14.59 6.33
CA ARG A 147 -20.88 14.97 7.47
C ARG A 147 -19.46 15.35 7.05
N ASP A 148 -18.94 14.75 5.97
CA ASP A 148 -17.55 14.94 5.53
C ASP A 148 -17.32 16.22 4.70
N ARG A 149 -18.36 17.02 4.47
CA ARG A 149 -18.30 18.30 3.72
C ARG A 149 -18.39 19.54 4.61
N ALA A 150 -18.41 19.36 5.93
CA ALA A 150 -18.49 20.44 6.91
C ALA A 150 -17.10 20.91 7.38
#